data_AF-A0A2G4IA79-F1
#
_entry.id   AF-A0A2G4IA79-F1
#
_cell.length_a   1.000
_cell.length_b   1.000
_cell.length_c   1.000
_cell.angle_alpha   90.00
_cell.angle_beta   90.00
_cell.angle_gamma   90.00
#
_symmetry.space_group_name_H-M   'P 1'
#
loop_
_entity.id
_entity.type
_entity.pdbx_description
1 polymer ?
#
loop_
_entity_poly.entity_id
_entity_poly.type
_entity_poly.pdbx_seq_one_letter_code
_entity_poly.pdbx_strand_id
1 'polypeptide(L)'
;MKPLLRRYCVLLALLIHWVPLSQAQVAPQRVQQIAVRHVGPAAASDELIRANIRVKVGDSLVKTSVDDDVRNLYNTGYFYNIRVAEERVDGGVRLIYVVQGKPLLTDVKFTGNTKFSAIKLQKEITSKIGQPLDERKLFTDAQKIQTRYQKAGYQRTKAEYKLSINENAGRGTVSFEITEAPKVKIVDIQFAGAAAFTEKELAKQLKTKEKWFFSWLTGTDKFKDDQFEDDKERLAEFYRNKGYLDFEIKDVVLEYPQPDRLVIKFQLFEGKPYKVGVVAVKGSSLFPSAELEKDIRMSSGKTFTPAGQRKDVETLRDFYGTKGFIDARINAVRTPNTETGNMDVTYQVEERDKSFVEKIEIKGNVKTKDKVLRRELAISPGETFDMVRVKLSKQRLENLNYFEKVDAQPEPTDVPNRKNLVVNVEEKNTGNMSL
;
A
#
# COMPACT_ATOMS: atom_id res chain seq x y z
N MET A 1 81.35 -71.25 -6.87
CA MET A 1 82.71 -71.02 -7.41
C MET A 1 83.04 -69.55 -7.26
N LYS A 2 84.10 -69.25 -6.48
CA LYS A 2 84.79 -67.95 -6.35
C LYS A 2 85.42 -67.53 -7.71
N PRO A 3 86.07 -66.35 -7.88
CA PRO A 3 85.99 -65.03 -7.21
C PRO A 3 86.00 -63.87 -8.28
N LEU A 4 86.01 -62.55 -8.01
CA LEU A 4 87.20 -61.76 -7.62
C LEU A 4 86.87 -60.25 -7.59
N LEU A 5 87.41 -59.59 -6.55
CA LEU A 5 87.48 -58.16 -6.29
C LEU A 5 88.41 -57.39 -7.25
N ARG A 6 88.12 -56.09 -7.47
CA ARG A 6 89.09 -54.95 -7.37
C ARG A 6 88.34 -53.61 -7.44
N ARG A 7 88.14 -52.88 -6.34
CA ARG A 7 88.93 -51.73 -5.81
C ARG A 7 89.24 -50.62 -6.83
N TYR A 8 88.65 -49.41 -6.72
CA TYR A 8 89.21 -48.21 -6.03
C TYR A 8 88.34 -46.95 -6.29
N CYS A 9 88.29 -46.08 -5.27
CA CYS A 9 87.65 -44.77 -5.20
C CYS A 9 88.14 -43.75 -6.24
N VAL A 10 87.27 -42.83 -6.70
CA VAL A 10 87.56 -41.37 -6.83
C VAL A 10 86.24 -40.58 -6.69
N LEU A 11 86.23 -39.58 -5.82
CA LEU A 11 85.21 -38.53 -5.65
C LEU A 11 85.02 -37.68 -6.92
N LEU A 12 83.81 -37.22 -7.25
CA LEU A 12 83.57 -35.82 -7.67
C LEU A 12 82.07 -35.48 -7.86
N ALA A 13 81.63 -34.45 -7.13
CA ALA A 13 80.83 -33.29 -7.58
C ALA A 13 79.41 -33.44 -8.20
N LEU A 14 78.43 -32.86 -7.49
CA LEU A 14 77.46 -31.83 -7.95
C LEU A 14 76.61 -32.08 -9.22
N LEU A 15 75.31 -32.27 -9.03
CA LEU A 15 74.22 -31.33 -9.40
C LEU A 15 72.88 -32.09 -9.50
N ILE A 16 72.04 -31.94 -8.48
CA ILE A 16 70.60 -32.20 -8.59
C ILE A 16 70.04 -31.03 -9.41
N HIS A 17 69.85 -31.22 -10.71
CA HIS A 17 69.03 -30.31 -11.49
C HIS A 17 67.56 -30.52 -11.09
N TRP A 18 67.11 -29.66 -10.18
CA TRP A 18 65.70 -29.38 -9.98
C TRP A 18 65.17 -28.80 -11.29
N VAL A 19 64.49 -29.63 -12.09
CA VAL A 19 63.72 -29.10 -13.22
C VAL A 19 62.47 -28.48 -12.61
N PRO A 20 62.27 -27.15 -12.65
CA PRO A 20 60.99 -26.60 -12.28
C PRO A 20 59.97 -27.09 -13.29
N LEU A 21 58.94 -27.83 -12.82
CA LEU A 21 57.71 -27.98 -13.59
C LEU A 21 57.18 -26.55 -13.80
N SER A 22 57.40 -26.01 -15.00
CA SER A 22 56.65 -24.84 -15.45
C SER A 22 55.18 -25.22 -15.43
N GLN A 23 54.44 -24.71 -14.45
CA GLN A 23 53.00 -24.54 -14.61
C GLN A 23 52.83 -23.59 -15.80
N ALA A 24 52.51 -24.14 -16.97
CA ALA A 24 52.05 -23.34 -18.09
C ALA A 24 50.80 -22.59 -17.61
N GLN A 25 50.96 -21.31 -17.26
CA GLN A 25 49.83 -20.41 -17.10
C GLN A 25 49.13 -20.39 -18.46
N VAL A 26 47.96 -21.02 -18.53
CA VAL A 26 47.07 -20.87 -19.68
C VAL A 26 46.80 -19.38 -19.81
N ALA A 27 47.35 -18.76 -20.85
CA ALA A 27 47.14 -17.34 -21.11
C ALA A 27 45.63 -17.07 -21.09
N PRO A 28 45.17 -15.99 -20.44
CA PRO A 28 43.75 -15.67 -20.38
C PRO A 28 43.21 -15.59 -21.81
N GLN A 29 42.24 -16.45 -22.12
CA GLN A 29 41.63 -16.46 -23.45
C GLN A 29 41.00 -15.10 -23.70
N ARG A 30 41.26 -14.52 -24.87
CA ARG A 30 40.70 -13.23 -25.26
C ARG A 30 39.56 -13.42 -26.26
N VAL A 31 38.56 -12.56 -26.18
CA VAL A 31 37.45 -12.52 -27.12
C VAL A 31 37.93 -11.91 -28.43
N GLN A 32 38.02 -12.71 -29.48
CA GLN A 32 38.46 -12.26 -30.80
C GLN A 32 37.31 -11.90 -31.72
N GLN A 33 36.16 -12.55 -31.55
CA GLN A 33 34.99 -12.33 -32.41
C GLN A 33 33.70 -12.49 -31.60
N ILE A 34 32.69 -11.69 -31.95
CA ILE A 34 31.33 -11.79 -31.40
C ILE A 34 30.34 -11.93 -32.56
N ALA A 35 29.68 -13.07 -32.61
CA ALA A 35 28.64 -13.39 -33.58
C ALA A 35 27.28 -13.54 -32.87
N VAL A 36 26.21 -13.23 -33.60
CA VAL A 36 24.83 -13.44 -33.17
C VAL A 36 24.20 -14.45 -34.13
N ARG A 37 23.48 -15.42 -33.59
CA ARG A 37 22.75 -16.42 -34.37
C ARG A 37 21.31 -16.49 -33.87
N HIS A 38 20.35 -16.20 -34.74
CA HIS A 38 18.93 -16.34 -34.42
C HIS A 38 18.46 -17.77 -34.66
N VAL A 39 17.70 -18.30 -33.70
CA VAL A 39 16.95 -19.56 -33.85
C VAL A 39 15.52 -19.20 -34.21
N GLY A 40 15.15 -19.41 -35.47
CA GLY A 40 13.88 -18.95 -36.03
C GLY A 40 13.93 -17.47 -36.42
N PRO A 41 12.76 -16.82 -36.58
CA PRO A 41 12.68 -15.42 -36.97
C PRO A 41 13.35 -14.49 -35.95
N ALA A 42 14.00 -13.44 -36.44
CA ALA A 42 14.66 -12.46 -35.58
C ALA A 42 13.61 -11.65 -34.79
N ALA A 43 13.68 -11.72 -33.45
CA ALA A 43 12.80 -10.93 -32.58
C ALA A 43 13.33 -9.53 -32.26
N ALA A 44 14.62 -9.27 -32.53
CA ALA A 44 15.25 -7.96 -32.42
C ALA A 44 16.38 -7.85 -33.46
N SER A 45 16.82 -6.62 -33.75
CA SER A 45 17.94 -6.40 -34.65
C SER A 45 19.28 -6.78 -33.98
N ASP A 46 20.27 -7.13 -34.79
CA ASP A 46 21.61 -7.47 -34.31
C ASP A 46 22.27 -6.28 -33.59
N GLU A 47 21.97 -5.05 -34.00
CA GLU A 47 22.45 -3.83 -33.35
C GLU A 47 21.89 -3.71 -31.92
N LEU A 48 20.60 -4.02 -31.71
CA LEU A 48 20.00 -4.02 -30.38
C LEU A 48 20.67 -5.06 -29.49
N ILE A 49 20.91 -6.26 -30.02
CA ILE A 49 21.59 -7.32 -29.29
C ILE A 49 23.00 -6.87 -28.90
N ARG A 50 23.78 -6.35 -29.86
CA ARG A 50 25.15 -5.84 -29.60
C ARG A 50 25.17 -4.67 -28.62
N ALA A 51 24.18 -3.78 -28.65
CA ALA A 51 24.08 -2.65 -27.73
C ALA A 51 23.79 -3.08 -26.27
N ASN A 52 23.25 -4.29 -26.07
CA ASN A 52 22.94 -4.85 -24.74
C ASN A 52 23.97 -5.88 -24.26
N ILE A 53 25.01 -6.14 -25.05
CA ILE A 53 26.17 -6.96 -24.69
C ILE A 53 27.30 -6.01 -24.26
N ARG A 54 27.86 -6.23 -23.07
CA ARG A 54 28.96 -5.44 -22.51
C ARG A 54 30.31 -5.96 -22.95
N VAL A 55 30.45 -7.28 -23.14
CA VAL A 55 31.69 -7.89 -23.63
C VAL A 55 32.01 -7.39 -25.04
N LYS A 56 33.25 -6.94 -25.25
CA LYS A 56 33.74 -6.45 -26.53
C LYS A 56 34.86 -7.31 -27.08
N VAL A 57 35.08 -7.20 -28.38
CA VAL A 57 36.26 -7.77 -29.02
C VAL A 57 37.52 -7.13 -28.42
N GLY A 58 38.48 -7.97 -28.03
CA GLY A 58 39.71 -7.60 -27.33
C GLY A 58 39.67 -7.83 -25.82
N ASP A 59 38.49 -8.00 -25.22
CA ASP A 59 38.35 -8.24 -23.78
C ASP A 59 38.92 -9.60 -23.38
N SER A 60 39.34 -9.72 -22.12
CA SER A 60 39.62 -11.03 -21.53
C SER A 60 38.32 -11.78 -21.29
N LEU A 61 38.28 -13.06 -21.66
CA LEU A 61 37.09 -13.90 -21.48
C LEU A 61 36.87 -14.16 -20.00
N VAL A 62 35.84 -13.53 -19.44
CA VAL A 62 35.39 -13.73 -18.06
C VAL A 62 33.95 -14.23 -18.09
N LYS A 63 33.72 -15.42 -17.53
CA LYS A 63 32.41 -16.08 -17.56
C LYS A 63 31.29 -15.22 -16.95
N THR A 64 31.58 -14.51 -15.85
CA THR A 64 30.58 -13.64 -15.20
C THR A 64 30.11 -12.50 -16.10
N SER A 65 30.99 -11.96 -16.95
CA SER A 65 30.62 -10.91 -17.91
C SER A 65 29.70 -11.45 -19.00
N VAL A 66 29.91 -12.70 -19.44
CA VAL A 66 29.02 -13.37 -20.40
C VAL A 66 27.65 -13.66 -19.77
N ASP A 67 27.63 -14.10 -18.50
CA ASP A 67 26.38 -14.30 -17.76
C ASP A 67 25.62 -12.98 -17.55
N ASP A 68 26.32 -11.87 -17.30
CA ASP A 68 25.74 -10.52 -17.22
C ASP A 68 25.11 -10.09 -18.55
N ASP A 69 25.78 -10.37 -19.67
CA ASP A 69 25.26 -10.09 -21.02
C ASP A 69 23.98 -10.88 -21.31
N VAL A 70 23.96 -12.17 -20.95
CA VAL A 70 22.75 -13.00 -21.05
C VAL A 70 21.61 -12.40 -20.21
N ARG A 71 21.89 -11.96 -18.97
CA ARG A 71 20.86 -11.29 -18.13
C ARG A 71 20.38 -9.99 -18.75
N ASN A 72 21.27 -9.16 -19.29
CA ASN A 72 20.90 -7.91 -19.97
C ASN A 72 19.98 -8.18 -21.16
N LEU A 73 20.30 -9.19 -21.98
CA LEU A 73 19.46 -9.58 -23.11
C LEU A 73 18.10 -10.11 -22.67
N TYR A 74 18.00 -10.92 -21.61
CA TYR A 74 16.70 -11.31 -21.06
C TYR A 74 15.89 -10.10 -20.55
N ASN A 75 16.55 -9.12 -19.93
CA ASN A 75 15.92 -7.90 -19.43
C ASN A 75 15.35 -7.01 -20.54
N THR A 76 15.80 -7.18 -21.80
CA THR A 76 15.15 -6.51 -22.95
C THR A 76 13.73 -7.01 -23.20
N GLY A 77 13.39 -8.22 -22.71
CA GLY A 77 12.07 -8.83 -22.85
C GLY A 77 11.81 -9.52 -24.19
N TYR A 78 12.71 -9.43 -25.16
CA TYR A 78 12.55 -9.99 -26.51
C TYR A 78 12.82 -11.48 -26.62
N PHE A 79 13.51 -12.10 -25.67
CA PHE A 79 14.01 -13.47 -25.78
C PHE A 79 13.49 -14.34 -24.65
N TYR A 80 13.24 -15.63 -24.93
CA TYR A 80 12.90 -16.63 -23.90
C TYR A 80 13.98 -17.67 -23.71
N ASN A 81 14.92 -17.79 -24.65
CA ASN A 81 16.05 -18.69 -24.54
C ASN A 81 17.27 -18.05 -25.23
N ILE A 82 18.37 -17.99 -24.49
CA ILE A 82 19.65 -17.45 -24.92
C ILE A 82 20.73 -18.43 -24.49
N ARG A 83 21.58 -18.82 -25.42
CA ARG A 83 22.77 -19.65 -25.17
C ARG A 83 23.99 -18.99 -25.80
N VAL A 84 25.12 -19.03 -25.12
CA VAL A 84 26.38 -18.55 -25.67
C VAL A 84 27.24 -19.77 -25.96
N ALA A 85 27.60 -19.95 -27.24
CA ALA A 85 28.55 -20.96 -27.65
C ALA A 85 29.95 -20.34 -27.78
N GLU A 86 30.95 -21.07 -27.34
CA GLU A 86 32.35 -20.67 -27.42
C GLU A 86 33.06 -21.55 -28.44
N GLU A 87 33.73 -20.92 -29.40
CA GLU A 87 34.51 -21.63 -30.42
C GLU A 87 35.93 -21.10 -30.46
N ARG A 88 36.91 -22.00 -30.44
CA ARG A 88 38.33 -21.62 -30.54
C ARG A 88 38.63 -21.15 -31.95
N VAL A 89 39.24 -19.97 -32.04
CA VAL A 89 39.72 -19.38 -33.29
C VAL A 89 41.18 -19.00 -33.12
N ASP A 90 41.87 -18.71 -34.23
CA ASP A 90 43.25 -18.26 -34.15
C ASP A 90 43.34 -16.99 -33.28
N GLY A 91 44.28 -16.98 -32.34
CA GLY A 91 44.45 -15.88 -31.38
C GLY A 91 43.42 -15.75 -30.25
N GLY A 92 42.42 -16.64 -30.11
CA GLY A 92 41.50 -16.61 -28.95
C GLY A 92 40.18 -17.35 -29.11
N VAL A 93 39.08 -16.75 -28.64
CA VAL A 93 37.74 -17.34 -28.63
C VAL A 93 36.73 -16.48 -29.40
N ARG A 94 35.88 -17.13 -30.17
CA ARG A 94 34.67 -16.56 -30.76
C ARG A 94 33.47 -16.86 -29.86
N LEU A 95 32.79 -15.82 -29.41
CA LEU A 95 31.51 -15.93 -28.70
C LEU A 95 30.36 -15.86 -29.71
N ILE A 96 29.47 -16.85 -29.68
CA ILE A 96 28.29 -16.92 -30.53
C ILE A 96 27.05 -16.88 -29.64
N TYR A 97 26.38 -15.73 -29.63
CA TYR A 97 25.11 -15.56 -28.93
C TYR A 97 23.99 -16.17 -29.77
N VAL A 98 23.56 -17.37 -29.39
CA VAL A 98 22.45 -18.09 -29.99
C VAL A 98 21.16 -17.66 -29.29
N VAL A 99 20.37 -16.83 -29.94
CA VAL A 99 19.17 -16.22 -29.36
C VAL A 99 17.90 -16.80 -29.97
N GLN A 100 16.91 -17.06 -29.12
CA GLN A 100 15.57 -17.47 -29.53
C GLN A 100 14.56 -16.47 -29.01
N GLY A 101 13.95 -15.78 -29.96
CA GLY A 101 13.04 -14.68 -29.73
C GLY A 101 11.65 -15.12 -29.27
N LYS A 102 11.03 -14.32 -28.40
CA LYS A 102 9.60 -14.46 -28.09
C LYS A 102 8.77 -14.15 -29.32
N PRO A 103 7.73 -14.93 -29.62
CA PRO A 103 6.82 -14.63 -30.71
C PRO A 103 6.20 -13.24 -30.57
N LEU A 104 5.97 -12.56 -31.67
CA LEU A 104 5.25 -11.30 -31.70
C LEU A 104 3.75 -11.56 -31.49
N LEU A 105 3.13 -10.87 -30.55
CA LEU A 105 1.67 -10.92 -30.38
C LEU A 105 1.00 -10.19 -31.54
N THR A 106 0.28 -10.92 -32.39
CA THR A 106 -0.32 -10.40 -33.62
C THR A 106 -1.82 -10.17 -33.53
N ASP A 107 -2.50 -10.89 -32.62
CA ASP A 107 -3.94 -10.76 -32.44
C ASP A 107 -4.34 -11.13 -31.01
N VAL A 108 -5.41 -10.48 -30.54
CA VAL A 108 -6.02 -10.71 -29.23
C VAL A 108 -7.51 -10.92 -29.43
N LYS A 109 -8.00 -12.11 -29.10
CA LYS A 109 -9.41 -12.48 -29.22
C LYS A 109 -10.04 -12.64 -27.85
N PHE A 110 -11.34 -12.37 -27.78
CA PHE A 110 -12.16 -12.64 -26.61
C PHE A 110 -13.32 -13.53 -27.03
N THR A 111 -13.59 -14.58 -26.28
CA THR A 111 -14.71 -15.50 -26.50
C THR A 111 -15.52 -15.65 -25.23
N GLY A 112 -16.83 -15.84 -25.38
CA GLY A 112 -17.77 -15.96 -24.25
C GLY A 112 -18.13 -14.64 -23.54
N ASN A 113 -17.61 -13.49 -24.00
CA ASN A 113 -17.94 -12.18 -23.45
C ASN A 113 -19.26 -11.61 -24.01
N THR A 114 -20.39 -11.91 -23.38
CA THR A 114 -21.70 -11.35 -23.72
C THR A 114 -22.04 -10.07 -22.95
N LYS A 115 -21.47 -9.86 -21.74
CA LYS A 115 -21.78 -8.68 -20.90
C LYS A 115 -20.87 -7.49 -21.16
N PHE A 116 -19.66 -7.73 -21.66
CA PHE A 116 -18.73 -6.67 -22.06
C PHE A 116 -18.29 -6.85 -23.50
N SER A 117 -18.26 -5.74 -24.24
CA SER A 117 -17.72 -5.75 -25.60
C SER A 117 -16.21 -6.02 -25.59
N ALA A 118 -15.71 -6.66 -26.65
CA ALA A 118 -14.29 -6.92 -26.82
C ALA A 118 -13.44 -5.64 -26.73
N ILE A 119 -13.93 -4.53 -27.29
CA ILE A 119 -13.28 -3.20 -27.19
C ILE A 119 -13.10 -2.76 -25.73
N LYS A 120 -14.09 -3.04 -24.88
CA LYS A 120 -14.02 -2.67 -23.47
C LYS A 120 -13.01 -3.55 -22.74
N LEU A 121 -13.01 -4.86 -22.99
CA LEU A 121 -12.05 -5.80 -22.39
C LEU A 121 -10.61 -5.51 -22.86
N GLN A 122 -10.43 -5.12 -24.13
CA GLN A 122 -9.14 -4.72 -24.68
C GLN A 122 -8.52 -3.53 -23.94
N LYS A 123 -9.33 -2.63 -23.36
CA LYS A 123 -8.86 -1.50 -22.56
C LYS A 123 -8.45 -1.89 -21.13
N GLU A 124 -8.90 -3.04 -20.63
CA GLU A 124 -8.57 -3.53 -19.28
C GLU A 124 -7.23 -4.29 -19.26
N ILE A 125 -6.81 -4.86 -20.40
CA ILE A 125 -5.56 -5.63 -20.51
C ILE A 125 -4.34 -4.75 -20.79
N THR A 126 -3.16 -5.24 -20.44
CA THR A 126 -1.87 -4.55 -20.67
C THR A 126 -1.07 -5.11 -21.84
N SER A 127 -1.37 -6.32 -22.30
CA SER A 127 -0.78 -6.91 -23.49
C SER A 127 -1.25 -6.17 -24.75
N LYS A 128 -0.29 -5.82 -25.62
CA LYS A 128 -0.54 -5.05 -26.85
C LYS A 128 -0.08 -5.82 -28.08
N ILE A 129 -0.87 -5.75 -29.15
CA ILE A 129 -0.49 -6.24 -30.47
C ILE A 129 0.79 -5.51 -30.92
N GLY A 130 1.71 -6.25 -31.53
CA GLY A 130 3.02 -5.75 -31.95
C GLY A 130 4.09 -5.79 -30.85
N GLN A 131 3.81 -6.35 -29.67
CA GLN A 131 4.81 -6.57 -28.62
C GLN A 131 5.19 -8.05 -28.51
N PRO A 132 6.36 -8.38 -27.93
CA PRO A 132 6.70 -9.75 -27.58
C PRO A 132 5.65 -10.38 -26.68
N LEU A 133 5.24 -11.61 -27.00
CA LEU A 133 4.29 -12.38 -26.21
C LEU A 133 4.88 -12.68 -24.83
N ASP A 134 4.13 -12.31 -23.78
CA ASP A 134 4.56 -12.45 -22.40
C ASP A 134 3.46 -13.14 -21.58
N GLU A 135 3.65 -14.43 -21.29
CA GLU A 135 2.67 -15.25 -20.59
C GLU A 135 2.34 -14.73 -19.19
N ARG A 136 3.30 -14.09 -18.51
CA ARG A 136 3.06 -13.50 -17.18
C ARG A 136 2.09 -12.33 -17.29
N LYS A 137 2.23 -11.51 -18.34
CA LYS A 137 1.27 -10.43 -18.63
C LYS A 137 -0.09 -10.99 -19.01
N LEU A 138 -0.14 -12.03 -19.85
CA LEU A 138 -1.40 -12.65 -20.25
C LEU A 138 -2.17 -13.26 -19.07
N PHE A 139 -1.46 -13.93 -18.15
CA PHE A 139 -2.05 -14.40 -16.91
C PHE A 139 -2.63 -13.25 -16.07
N THR A 140 -1.86 -12.17 -15.90
CA THR A 140 -2.31 -10.98 -15.16
C THR A 140 -3.49 -10.30 -15.84
N ASP A 141 -3.51 -10.26 -17.17
CA ASP A 141 -4.58 -9.69 -17.98
C ASP A 141 -5.87 -10.52 -17.86
N ALA A 142 -5.77 -11.85 -17.84
CA ALA A 142 -6.91 -12.73 -17.54
C ALA A 142 -7.49 -12.45 -16.14
N GLN A 143 -6.63 -12.25 -15.13
CA GLN A 143 -7.07 -11.87 -13.78
C GLN A 143 -7.75 -10.48 -13.76
N LYS A 144 -7.27 -9.51 -14.54
CA LYS A 144 -7.91 -8.19 -14.67
C LYS A 144 -9.29 -8.29 -15.32
N ILE A 145 -9.42 -9.09 -16.38
CA ILE A 145 -10.71 -9.38 -17.01
C ILE A 145 -11.65 -9.98 -15.97
N GLN A 146 -11.22 -11.01 -15.24
CA GLN A 146 -12.03 -11.63 -14.18
C GLN A 146 -12.46 -10.61 -13.11
N THR A 147 -11.52 -9.81 -12.61
CA THR A 147 -11.77 -8.74 -11.63
C THR A 147 -12.80 -7.73 -12.16
N ARG A 148 -12.76 -7.42 -13.46
CA ARG A 148 -13.73 -6.51 -14.09
C ARG A 148 -15.15 -7.06 -14.03
N TYR A 149 -15.33 -8.35 -14.27
CA TYR A 149 -16.63 -9.03 -14.13
C TYR A 149 -17.09 -9.08 -12.67
N GLN A 150 -16.19 -9.42 -11.74
CA GLN A 150 -16.47 -9.45 -10.30
C GLN A 150 -16.97 -8.09 -9.80
N LYS A 151 -16.28 -6.99 -10.13
CA LYS A 151 -16.70 -5.62 -9.79
C LYS A 151 -18.05 -5.20 -10.39
N ALA A 152 -18.49 -5.88 -11.44
CA ALA A 152 -19.80 -5.65 -12.05
C ALA A 152 -20.92 -6.52 -11.48
N GLY A 153 -20.60 -7.40 -10.52
CA GLY A 153 -21.53 -8.31 -9.84
C GLY A 153 -21.54 -9.74 -10.38
N TYR A 154 -20.61 -10.09 -11.28
CA TYR A 154 -20.50 -11.44 -11.84
C TYR A 154 -19.37 -12.21 -11.15
N GLN A 155 -19.55 -12.48 -9.85
CA GLN A 155 -18.46 -12.91 -8.95
C GLN A 155 -17.78 -14.23 -9.36
N ARG A 156 -18.54 -15.13 -9.98
CA ARG A 156 -18.08 -16.48 -10.36
C ARG A 156 -17.61 -16.59 -11.80
N THR A 157 -17.48 -15.47 -12.53
CA THR A 157 -16.94 -15.48 -13.89
C THR A 157 -15.49 -15.97 -13.86
N LYS A 158 -15.14 -16.85 -14.80
CA LYS A 158 -13.76 -17.30 -15.02
C LYS A 158 -13.24 -16.72 -16.33
N ALA A 159 -11.97 -16.32 -16.34
CA ALA A 159 -11.27 -15.90 -17.54
C ALA A 159 -9.94 -16.65 -17.63
N GLU A 160 -9.74 -17.37 -18.72
CA GLU A 160 -8.52 -18.12 -19.02
C GLU A 160 -7.95 -17.65 -20.35
N TYR A 161 -6.66 -17.87 -20.60
CA TYR A 161 -6.05 -17.54 -21.88
C TYR A 161 -5.56 -18.81 -22.58
N LYS A 162 -5.75 -18.88 -23.89
CA LYS A 162 -5.17 -19.91 -24.77
C LYS A 162 -4.27 -19.28 -25.80
N LEU A 163 -3.09 -19.87 -25.97
CA LEU A 163 -2.09 -19.43 -26.93
C LEU A 163 -2.15 -20.26 -28.20
N SER A 164 -1.94 -19.59 -29.33
CA SER A 164 -1.66 -20.24 -30.61
C SER A 164 -0.41 -19.59 -31.20
N ILE A 165 0.70 -20.32 -31.16
CA ILE A 165 2.03 -19.85 -31.60
C ILE A 165 2.40 -20.55 -32.91
N ASN A 166 2.84 -19.76 -33.88
CA ASN A 166 3.51 -20.23 -35.08
C ASN A 166 5.01 -19.92 -34.94
N GLU A 167 5.79 -20.93 -34.55
CA GLU A 167 7.23 -20.81 -34.31
C GLU A 167 8.00 -20.42 -35.57
N ASN A 168 7.60 -20.95 -36.73
CA ASN A 168 8.24 -20.65 -38.02
C ASN A 168 8.05 -19.18 -38.44
N ALA A 169 6.89 -18.61 -38.13
CA ALA A 169 6.58 -17.21 -38.42
C ALA A 169 7.01 -16.25 -37.30
N GLY A 170 7.37 -16.77 -36.12
CA GLY A 170 7.71 -15.96 -34.95
C GLY A 170 6.52 -15.12 -34.47
N ARG A 171 5.30 -15.63 -34.67
CA ARG A 171 4.05 -14.91 -34.40
C ARG A 171 3.16 -15.74 -33.49
N GLY A 172 2.47 -15.09 -32.57
CA GLY A 172 1.50 -15.69 -31.67
C GLY A 172 0.19 -14.91 -31.66
N THR A 173 -0.88 -15.61 -31.31
CA THR A 173 -2.18 -15.03 -31.00
C THR A 173 -2.63 -15.54 -29.64
N VAL A 174 -3.41 -14.73 -28.92
CA VAL A 174 -4.04 -15.12 -27.66
C VAL A 174 -5.55 -15.04 -27.78
N SER A 175 -6.25 -16.03 -27.25
CA SER A 175 -7.68 -16.01 -27.05
C SER A 175 -7.98 -16.04 -25.55
N PHE A 176 -8.62 -15.00 -25.03
CA PHE A 176 -9.18 -14.99 -23.69
C PHE A 176 -10.56 -15.65 -23.70
N GLU A 177 -10.65 -16.84 -23.13
CA GLU A 177 -11.89 -17.59 -23.01
C GLU A 177 -12.57 -17.26 -21.68
N ILE A 178 -13.77 -16.67 -21.76
CA ILE A 178 -14.50 -16.15 -20.61
C ILE A 178 -15.75 -16.99 -20.40
N THR A 179 -15.86 -17.62 -19.24
CA THR A 179 -17.07 -18.30 -18.80
C THR A 179 -17.82 -17.38 -17.85
N GLU A 180 -18.80 -16.65 -18.39
CA GLU A 180 -19.60 -15.68 -17.63
C GLU A 180 -20.53 -16.37 -16.63
N ALA A 181 -20.54 -15.87 -15.40
CA ALA A 181 -21.51 -16.25 -14.38
C ALA A 181 -22.75 -15.32 -14.44
N PRO A 182 -23.90 -15.73 -13.86
CA PRO A 182 -25.01 -14.82 -13.65
C PRO A 182 -24.64 -13.68 -12.67
N LYS A 183 -25.32 -12.54 -12.80
CA LYS A 183 -25.14 -11.43 -11.87
C LYS A 183 -25.73 -11.82 -10.51
N VAL A 184 -24.88 -11.84 -9.50
CA VAL A 184 -25.25 -12.15 -8.12
C VAL A 184 -26.05 -10.99 -7.52
N LYS A 185 -27.11 -11.32 -6.79
CA LYS A 185 -27.93 -10.37 -6.03
C LYS A 185 -27.91 -10.75 -4.57
N ILE A 186 -27.72 -9.77 -3.68
CA ILE A 186 -27.87 -9.96 -2.24
C ILE A 186 -29.35 -10.09 -1.94
N VAL A 187 -29.75 -11.25 -1.43
CA VAL A 187 -31.15 -11.54 -1.11
C VAL A 187 -31.45 -11.50 0.38
N ASP A 188 -30.43 -11.67 1.22
CA ASP A 188 -30.56 -11.69 2.67
C ASP A 188 -29.20 -11.35 3.33
N ILE A 189 -29.25 -10.69 4.49
CA ILE A 189 -28.08 -10.42 5.33
C ILE A 189 -28.38 -10.87 6.76
N GLN A 190 -27.65 -11.86 7.23
CA GLN A 190 -27.86 -12.49 8.53
C GLN A 190 -26.76 -12.12 9.52
N PHE A 191 -27.13 -11.99 10.79
CA PHE A 191 -26.20 -11.65 11.88
C PHE A 191 -26.23 -12.74 12.94
N ALA A 192 -25.53 -13.83 12.69
CA ALA A 192 -25.42 -14.94 13.64
C ALA A 192 -24.61 -14.52 14.87
N GLY A 193 -25.12 -14.80 16.07
CA GLY A 193 -24.50 -14.38 17.33
C GLY A 193 -24.92 -12.99 17.80
N ALA A 194 -25.77 -12.28 17.06
CA ALA A 194 -26.42 -11.06 17.53
C ALA A 194 -27.58 -11.40 18.48
N ALA A 195 -27.54 -10.90 19.71
CA ALA A 195 -28.63 -11.00 20.68
C ALA A 195 -29.00 -9.63 21.27
N ALA A 196 -28.05 -8.70 21.32
CA ALA A 196 -28.24 -7.37 21.90
C ALA A 196 -29.06 -6.42 21.00
N PHE A 197 -29.04 -6.62 19.68
CA PHE A 197 -29.69 -5.75 18.71
C PHE A 197 -30.46 -6.55 17.66
N THR A 198 -31.49 -5.94 17.11
CA THR A 198 -32.28 -6.58 16.04
C THR A 198 -31.52 -6.55 14.71
N GLU A 199 -31.73 -7.55 13.84
CA GLU A 199 -31.12 -7.60 12.51
C GLU A 199 -31.38 -6.32 11.70
N LYS A 200 -32.58 -5.73 11.85
CA LYS A 200 -32.96 -4.48 11.21
C LYS A 200 -32.10 -3.29 11.66
N GLU A 201 -31.71 -3.23 12.93
CA GLU A 201 -30.83 -2.17 13.44
C GLU A 201 -29.41 -2.32 12.92
N LEU A 202 -28.92 -3.57 12.84
CA LEU A 202 -27.60 -3.89 12.30
C LEU A 202 -27.53 -3.63 10.80
N ALA A 203 -28.53 -4.07 10.04
CA ALA A 203 -28.63 -3.83 8.60
C ALA A 203 -28.68 -2.34 8.23
N LYS A 204 -29.21 -1.47 9.11
CA LYS A 204 -29.19 -0.01 8.89
C LYS A 204 -27.80 0.59 8.94
N GLN A 205 -26.84 -0.05 9.62
CA GLN A 205 -25.47 0.45 9.71
C GLN A 205 -24.67 0.14 8.43
N LEU A 206 -25.12 -0.84 7.64
CA LEU A 206 -24.47 -1.25 6.41
C LEU A 206 -24.94 -0.36 5.24
N LYS A 207 -24.00 0.05 4.38
CA LYS A 207 -24.30 0.59 3.05
C LYS A 207 -24.72 -0.53 2.10
N THR A 208 -24.17 -1.72 2.26
CA THR A 208 -24.59 -2.94 1.57
C THR A 208 -26.00 -3.29 2.02
N LYS A 209 -26.93 -3.35 1.07
CA LYS A 209 -28.34 -3.58 1.35
C LYS A 209 -28.89 -4.74 0.53
N GLU A 210 -29.88 -5.40 1.11
CA GLU A 210 -30.79 -6.26 0.37
C GLU A 210 -31.49 -5.47 -0.74
N LYS A 211 -31.88 -6.18 -1.79
CA LYS A 211 -32.59 -5.57 -2.91
C LYS A 211 -34.00 -5.11 -2.47
N TRP A 212 -34.16 -3.82 -2.17
CA TRP A 212 -35.48 -3.17 -2.09
C TRP A 212 -35.98 -2.80 -3.50
N PHE A 213 -37.30 -2.79 -3.71
CA PHE A 213 -38.05 -2.35 -4.90
C PHE A 213 -37.49 -1.14 -5.71
N PHE A 214 -36.69 -0.23 -5.11
CA PHE A 214 -36.06 0.93 -5.78
C PHE A 214 -34.54 0.80 -6.05
N SER A 215 -33.93 -0.37 -5.79
CA SER A 215 -32.47 -0.59 -5.88
C SER A 215 -31.88 -0.35 -7.29
N TRP A 216 -32.72 -0.33 -8.33
CA TRP A 216 -32.34 0.02 -9.70
C TRP A 216 -31.98 1.51 -9.89
N LEU A 217 -32.44 2.40 -9.00
CA LEU A 217 -32.16 3.84 -9.05
C LEU A 217 -30.84 4.20 -8.35
N THR A 218 -30.43 3.45 -7.32
CA THR A 218 -29.33 3.82 -6.41
C THR A 218 -28.02 3.06 -6.63
N GLY A 219 -28.02 1.99 -7.44
CA GLY A 219 -26.82 1.21 -7.76
C GLY A 219 -26.21 0.46 -6.56
N THR A 220 -26.98 0.29 -5.48
CA THR A 220 -26.56 -0.34 -4.21
C THR A 220 -26.61 -1.87 -4.25
N ASP A 221 -26.99 -2.47 -5.39
CA ASP A 221 -27.13 -3.91 -5.59
C ASP A 221 -25.81 -4.64 -5.93
N LYS A 222 -24.68 -3.94 -5.91
CA LYS A 222 -23.36 -4.47 -6.30
C LYS A 222 -22.52 -4.71 -5.07
N PHE A 223 -22.11 -5.97 -4.86
CA PHE A 223 -21.05 -6.27 -3.90
C PHE A 223 -19.76 -5.61 -4.38
N LYS A 224 -19.18 -4.75 -3.54
CA LYS A 224 -17.89 -4.10 -3.76
C LYS A 224 -17.05 -4.32 -2.52
N ASP A 225 -15.89 -4.94 -2.67
CA ASP A 225 -15.01 -5.29 -1.54
C ASP A 225 -14.69 -4.08 -0.66
N ASP A 226 -14.34 -2.94 -1.26
CA ASP A 226 -14.04 -1.69 -0.52
C ASP A 226 -15.23 -1.19 0.32
N GLN A 227 -16.46 -1.36 -0.18
CA GLN A 227 -17.66 -0.97 0.54
C GLN A 227 -17.96 -1.96 1.68
N PHE A 228 -17.60 -3.22 1.50
CA PHE A 228 -17.83 -4.28 2.46
C PHE A 228 -16.92 -4.16 3.69
N GLU A 229 -15.66 -3.76 3.52
CA GLU A 229 -14.75 -3.45 4.63
C GLU A 229 -15.24 -2.25 5.47
N ASP A 230 -15.67 -1.18 4.80
CA ASP A 230 -16.26 0.01 5.43
C ASP A 230 -17.54 -0.33 6.21
N ASP A 231 -18.35 -1.27 5.72
CA ASP A 231 -19.53 -1.77 6.42
C ASP A 231 -19.20 -2.56 7.69
N LYS A 232 -18.14 -3.39 7.66
CA LYS A 232 -17.64 -4.09 8.85
C LYS A 232 -17.18 -3.11 9.93
N GLU A 233 -16.45 -2.07 9.54
CA GLU A 233 -16.01 -1.03 10.48
C GLU A 233 -17.18 -0.26 11.09
N ARG A 234 -18.19 0.11 10.30
CA ARG A 234 -19.40 0.76 10.82
C ARG A 234 -20.16 -0.11 11.81
N LEU A 235 -20.30 -1.40 11.53
CA LEU A 235 -20.95 -2.33 12.43
C LEU A 235 -20.19 -2.41 13.76
N ALA A 236 -18.86 -2.53 13.70
CA ALA A 236 -18.01 -2.53 14.89
C ALA A 236 -18.09 -1.21 15.68
N GLU A 237 -18.09 -0.08 15.00
CA GLU A 237 -18.25 1.23 15.62
C GLU A 237 -19.63 1.37 16.30
N PHE A 238 -20.70 0.91 15.66
CA PHE A 238 -22.05 0.90 16.23
C PHE A 238 -22.08 0.14 17.57
N TYR A 239 -21.55 -1.08 17.61
CA TYR A 239 -21.47 -1.89 18.83
C TYR A 239 -20.61 -1.22 19.92
N ARG A 240 -19.44 -0.70 19.55
CA ARG A 240 -18.54 0.01 20.48
C ARG A 240 -19.17 1.28 21.05
N ASN A 241 -19.97 1.99 20.26
CA ASN A 241 -20.75 3.15 20.71
C ASN A 241 -21.95 2.79 21.58
N LYS A 242 -22.30 1.50 21.66
CA LYS A 242 -23.27 0.95 22.62
C LYS A 242 -22.61 0.25 23.82
N GLY A 243 -21.27 0.32 23.93
CA GLY A 243 -20.49 -0.19 25.05
C GLY A 243 -19.97 -1.61 24.90
N TYR A 244 -20.14 -2.24 23.75
CA TYR A 244 -19.60 -3.58 23.45
C TYR A 244 -18.16 -3.44 22.94
N LEU A 245 -17.20 -3.35 23.86
CA LEU A 245 -15.79 -3.10 23.52
C LEU A 245 -15.09 -4.31 22.91
N ASP A 246 -15.49 -5.51 23.37
CA ASP A 246 -14.95 -6.78 22.89
C ASP A 246 -15.67 -7.27 21.63
N PHE A 247 -16.52 -6.42 21.03
CA PHE A 247 -17.22 -6.77 19.81
C PHE A 247 -16.24 -7.14 18.70
N GLU A 248 -16.49 -8.28 18.07
CA GLU A 248 -15.68 -8.79 16.98
C GLU A 248 -16.56 -9.48 15.93
N ILE A 249 -16.25 -9.22 14.66
CA ILE A 249 -16.78 -10.00 13.54
C ILE A 249 -15.82 -11.17 13.35
N LYS A 250 -16.21 -12.36 13.80
CA LYS A 250 -15.37 -13.57 13.77
C LYS A 250 -15.17 -14.08 12.34
N ASP A 251 -16.23 -14.06 11.56
CA ASP A 251 -16.20 -14.51 10.18
C ASP A 251 -17.33 -13.86 9.36
N VAL A 252 -17.17 -13.87 8.05
CA VAL A 252 -18.23 -13.55 7.10
C VAL A 252 -18.33 -14.68 6.10
N VAL A 253 -19.44 -15.42 6.18
CA VAL A 253 -19.72 -16.52 5.26
C VAL A 253 -20.60 -16.00 4.12
N LEU A 254 -20.17 -16.27 2.87
CA LEU A 254 -20.94 -15.98 1.66
C LEU A 254 -21.59 -17.26 1.16
N GLU A 255 -22.91 -17.38 1.33
CA GLU A 255 -23.68 -18.55 0.90
C GLU A 255 -24.40 -18.25 -0.42
N TYR A 256 -24.40 -19.24 -1.32
CA TYR A 256 -25.05 -19.13 -2.64
C TYR A 256 -26.12 -20.20 -2.80
N PRO A 257 -27.33 -20.01 -2.24
CA PRO A 257 -28.43 -20.97 -2.39
C PRO A 257 -28.79 -21.22 -3.87
N GLN A 258 -28.57 -20.22 -4.74
CA GLN A 258 -28.62 -20.35 -6.19
C GLN A 258 -27.44 -19.59 -6.81
N PRO A 259 -27.04 -19.90 -8.07
CA PRO A 259 -25.92 -19.23 -8.73
C PRO A 259 -26.00 -17.69 -8.79
N ASP A 260 -27.22 -17.12 -8.77
CA ASP A 260 -27.47 -15.68 -8.84
C ASP A 260 -27.95 -15.05 -7.52
N ARG A 261 -28.04 -15.83 -6.43
CA ARG A 261 -28.49 -15.35 -5.11
C ARG A 261 -27.39 -15.51 -4.07
N LEU A 262 -27.12 -14.43 -3.35
CA LEU A 262 -26.13 -14.37 -2.29
C LEU A 262 -26.80 -14.04 -0.96
N VAL A 263 -26.50 -14.85 0.04
CA VAL A 263 -26.78 -14.59 1.45
C VAL A 263 -25.46 -14.27 2.13
N ILE A 264 -25.39 -13.14 2.81
CA ILE A 264 -24.20 -12.73 3.56
C ILE A 264 -24.47 -13.01 5.03
N LYS A 265 -23.66 -13.85 5.66
CA LYS A 265 -23.82 -14.21 7.07
C LYS A 265 -22.63 -13.72 7.88
N PHE A 266 -22.85 -12.70 8.69
CA PHE A 266 -21.90 -12.23 9.68
C PHE A 266 -21.96 -13.14 10.90
N GLN A 267 -20.82 -13.68 11.31
CA GLN A 267 -20.66 -14.37 12.58
C GLN A 267 -20.08 -13.39 13.60
N LEU A 268 -20.88 -13.04 14.60
CA LEU A 268 -20.57 -11.98 15.55
C LEU A 268 -20.25 -12.57 16.92
N PHE A 269 -19.30 -11.95 17.60
CA PHE A 269 -19.10 -12.06 19.03
C PHE A 269 -19.38 -10.69 19.64
N GLU A 270 -20.52 -10.55 20.34
CA GLU A 270 -20.92 -9.25 20.89
C GLU A 270 -20.06 -8.80 22.07
N GLY A 271 -19.63 -9.75 22.91
CA GLY A 271 -19.03 -9.44 24.20
C GLY A 271 -20.08 -8.88 25.18
N LYS A 272 -19.60 -8.35 26.31
CA LYS A 272 -20.48 -7.74 27.33
C LYS A 272 -20.50 -6.22 27.16
N PRO A 273 -21.62 -5.54 27.45
CA PRO A 273 -21.64 -4.08 27.49
C PRO A 273 -20.92 -3.58 28.73
N TYR A 274 -19.96 -2.69 28.55
CA TYR A 274 -19.25 -2.03 29.64
C TYR A 274 -19.95 -0.74 30.04
N LYS A 275 -20.16 -0.57 31.35
CA LYS A 275 -20.48 0.74 31.94
C LYS A 275 -19.21 1.41 32.43
N VAL A 276 -19.25 2.72 32.56
CA VAL A 276 -18.20 3.52 33.17
C VAL A 276 -18.21 3.23 34.68
N GLY A 277 -17.07 2.81 35.21
CA GLY A 277 -16.88 2.61 36.64
C GLY A 277 -16.44 3.90 37.32
N VAL A 278 -15.29 3.87 37.99
CA VAL A 278 -14.66 5.06 38.59
C VAL A 278 -13.99 5.89 37.50
N VAL A 279 -14.18 7.21 37.59
CA VAL A 279 -13.52 8.18 36.74
C VAL A 279 -12.62 9.01 37.63
N ALA A 280 -11.34 9.11 37.26
CA ALA A 280 -10.36 9.85 38.03
C ALA A 280 -9.43 10.64 37.12
N VAL A 281 -9.05 11.84 37.56
CA VAL A 281 -8.00 12.64 36.94
C VAL A 281 -6.76 12.62 37.85
N LYS A 282 -5.61 12.20 37.30
CA LYS A 282 -4.32 12.14 38.01
C LYS A 282 -3.29 13.03 37.31
N GLY A 283 -2.33 13.55 38.08
CA GLY A 283 -1.28 14.43 37.57
C GLY A 283 -1.72 15.88 37.38
N SER A 284 -2.88 16.25 37.93
CA SER A 284 -3.40 17.62 37.96
C SER A 284 -3.02 18.33 39.26
N SER A 285 -1.78 18.84 39.38
CA SER A 285 -1.35 19.55 40.60
C SER A 285 -1.70 21.03 40.56
N LEU A 286 -1.85 21.61 39.37
CA LEU A 286 -2.19 23.02 39.15
C LEU A 286 -3.69 23.30 39.26
N PHE A 287 -4.53 22.28 39.04
CA PHE A 287 -6.00 22.42 39.08
C PHE A 287 -6.63 21.31 39.93
N PRO A 288 -7.62 21.64 40.79
CA PRO A 288 -8.34 20.63 41.55
C PRO A 288 -9.05 19.63 40.63
N SER A 289 -8.95 18.33 40.93
CA SER A 289 -9.59 17.27 40.13
C SER A 289 -11.10 17.49 39.97
N ALA A 290 -11.77 18.02 40.99
CA ALA A 290 -13.21 18.32 40.93
C ALA A 290 -13.58 19.37 39.86
N GLU A 291 -12.68 20.31 39.54
CA GLU A 291 -12.90 21.29 38.47
C GLU A 291 -12.80 20.61 37.11
N LEU A 292 -11.80 19.74 36.94
CA LEU A 292 -11.56 18.98 35.71
C LEU A 292 -12.65 17.96 35.43
N GLU A 293 -13.19 17.33 36.47
CA GLU A 293 -14.21 16.29 36.37
C GLU A 293 -15.60 16.82 35.99
N LYS A 294 -15.86 18.12 36.19
CA LYS A 294 -17.16 18.73 35.97
C LYS A 294 -17.65 18.62 34.52
N ASP A 295 -16.74 18.75 33.56
CA ASP A 295 -17.06 18.77 32.13
C ASP A 295 -16.83 17.42 31.42
N ILE A 296 -16.41 16.39 32.19
CA ILE A 296 -16.24 15.03 31.69
C ILE A 296 -17.62 14.39 31.45
N ARG A 297 -17.85 13.88 30.24
CA ARG A 297 -19.14 13.31 29.82
C ARG A 297 -19.31 11.87 30.28
N MET A 298 -18.24 11.07 30.27
CA MET A 298 -18.28 9.74 30.84
C MET A 298 -18.28 9.84 32.36
N SER A 299 -19.45 9.71 32.93
CA SER A 299 -19.66 9.64 34.38
C SER A 299 -19.99 8.20 34.79
N SER A 300 -19.70 7.86 36.04
CA SER A 300 -19.99 6.53 36.60
C SER A 300 -21.43 6.07 36.32
N GLY A 301 -21.59 4.80 35.97
CA GLY A 301 -22.87 4.17 35.67
C GLY A 301 -23.40 4.36 34.25
N LYS A 302 -22.90 5.34 33.48
CA LYS A 302 -23.24 5.48 32.06
C LYS A 302 -22.58 4.39 31.21
N THR A 303 -23.04 4.21 29.98
CA THR A 303 -22.38 3.31 29.02
C THR A 303 -21.00 3.84 28.66
N PHE A 304 -19.97 3.00 28.81
CA PHE A 304 -18.63 3.34 28.37
C PHE A 304 -18.60 3.34 26.85
N THR A 305 -18.04 4.37 26.23
CA THR A 305 -17.86 4.40 24.77
C THR A 305 -16.48 4.97 24.42
N PRO A 306 -15.79 4.43 23.39
CA PRO A 306 -14.54 5.01 22.93
C PRO A 306 -14.70 6.45 22.44
N ALA A 307 -15.83 6.79 21.84
CA ALA A 307 -16.15 8.15 21.41
C ALA A 307 -16.29 9.12 22.60
N GLY A 308 -16.97 8.69 23.68
CA GLY A 308 -17.04 9.46 24.93
C GLY A 308 -15.66 9.72 25.52
N GLN A 309 -14.81 8.69 25.60
CA GLN A 309 -13.45 8.84 26.11
C GLN A 309 -12.61 9.83 25.29
N ARG A 310 -12.67 9.74 23.95
CA ARG A 310 -11.98 10.70 23.09
C ARG A 310 -12.48 12.12 23.33
N LYS A 311 -13.79 12.29 23.54
CA LYS A 311 -14.37 13.60 23.79
C LYS A 311 -13.95 14.17 25.13
N ASP A 312 -13.85 13.34 26.17
CA ASP A 312 -13.39 13.78 27.48
C ASP A 312 -11.90 14.18 27.46
N VAL A 313 -11.05 13.43 26.76
CA VAL A 313 -9.65 13.84 26.51
C VAL A 313 -9.57 15.18 25.80
N GLU A 314 -10.43 15.39 24.79
CA GLU A 314 -10.51 16.69 24.10
C GLU A 314 -10.99 17.81 25.03
N THR A 315 -12.03 17.57 25.83
CA THR A 315 -12.54 18.54 26.83
C THR A 315 -11.44 18.93 27.81
N LEU A 316 -10.72 17.97 28.37
CA LEU A 316 -9.61 18.25 29.28
C LEU A 316 -8.49 19.02 28.55
N ARG A 317 -8.15 18.62 27.32
CA ARG A 317 -7.11 19.33 26.54
C ARG A 317 -7.51 20.77 26.26
N ASP A 318 -8.77 21.00 25.92
CA ASP A 318 -9.30 22.33 25.68
C ASP A 318 -9.31 23.15 26.98
N PHE A 319 -9.67 22.56 28.13
CA PHE A 319 -9.56 23.21 29.44
C PHE A 319 -8.12 23.70 29.70
N TYR A 320 -7.12 22.82 29.63
CA TYR A 320 -5.71 23.19 29.80
C TYR A 320 -5.24 24.21 28.76
N GLY A 321 -5.70 24.05 27.52
CA GLY A 321 -5.46 24.98 26.42
C GLY A 321 -5.94 26.40 26.72
N THR A 322 -7.16 26.58 27.25
CA THR A 322 -7.66 27.92 27.64
C THR A 322 -6.83 28.58 28.72
N LYS A 323 -6.16 27.78 29.55
CA LYS A 323 -5.31 28.25 30.65
C LYS A 323 -3.85 28.43 30.22
N GLY A 324 -3.48 28.14 28.96
CA GLY A 324 -2.13 28.33 28.43
C GLY A 324 -1.23 27.10 28.41
N PHE A 325 -1.72 25.95 28.84
CA PHE A 325 -0.96 24.70 28.92
C PHE A 325 -1.14 23.87 27.66
N ILE A 326 -0.68 24.41 26.52
CA ILE A 326 -0.91 23.81 25.19
C ILE A 326 -0.12 22.52 24.96
N ASP A 327 0.96 22.33 25.71
CA ASP A 327 1.79 21.13 25.68
C ASP A 327 1.33 20.08 26.70
N ALA A 328 0.22 20.34 27.41
CA ALA A 328 -0.34 19.39 28.34
C ALA A 328 -0.68 18.09 27.61
N ARG A 329 -0.18 16.96 28.13
CA ARG A 329 -0.45 15.64 27.58
C ARG A 329 -1.49 14.94 28.43
N ILE A 330 -2.54 14.45 27.79
CA ILE A 330 -3.64 13.77 28.46
C ILE A 330 -3.78 12.39 27.84
N ASN A 331 -3.53 11.36 28.65
CA ASN A 331 -3.63 9.96 28.27
C ASN A 331 -4.75 9.31 29.08
N ALA A 332 -5.67 8.62 28.40
CA ALA A 332 -6.77 7.93 29.06
C ALA A 332 -6.42 6.45 29.23
N VAL A 333 -6.21 6.02 30.47
CA VAL A 333 -5.95 4.63 30.84
C VAL A 333 -7.27 3.97 31.21
N ARG A 334 -7.53 2.80 30.60
CA ARG A 334 -8.72 1.98 30.84
C ARG A 334 -8.33 0.81 31.74
N THR A 335 -9.05 0.61 32.83
CA THR A 335 -8.82 -0.49 33.76
C THR A 335 -10.12 -1.26 33.93
N PRO A 336 -10.22 -2.50 33.46
CA PRO A 336 -11.38 -3.34 33.73
C PRO A 336 -11.49 -3.63 35.23
N ASN A 337 -12.64 -3.32 35.81
CA ASN A 337 -12.92 -3.60 37.21
C ASN A 337 -13.51 -5.01 37.34
N THR A 338 -12.73 -5.94 37.90
CA THR A 338 -13.11 -7.36 37.96
C THR A 338 -14.25 -7.66 38.93
N GLU A 339 -14.50 -6.78 39.91
CA GLU A 339 -15.59 -6.94 40.89
C GLU A 339 -16.93 -6.48 40.32
N THR A 340 -16.97 -5.31 39.68
CA THR A 340 -18.20 -4.71 39.18
C THR A 340 -18.49 -5.03 37.71
N GLY A 341 -17.48 -5.49 36.96
CA GLY A 341 -17.55 -5.67 35.50
C GLY A 341 -17.57 -4.35 34.72
N ASN A 342 -17.38 -3.21 35.39
CA ASN A 342 -17.33 -1.89 34.76
C ASN A 342 -15.92 -1.57 34.23
N MET A 343 -15.81 -0.54 33.42
CA MET A 343 -14.54 -0.01 32.92
C MET A 343 -14.19 1.28 33.67
N ASP A 344 -13.17 1.23 34.52
CA ASP A 344 -12.63 2.40 35.19
C ASP A 344 -11.76 3.20 34.20
N VAL A 345 -11.84 4.53 34.28
CA VAL A 345 -11.13 5.44 33.37
C VAL A 345 -10.31 6.42 34.18
N THR A 346 -8.98 6.33 34.03
CA THR A 346 -8.06 7.28 34.63
C THR A 346 -7.47 8.17 33.55
N TYR A 347 -7.75 9.48 33.62
CA TYR A 347 -7.08 10.47 32.79
C TYR A 347 -5.79 10.90 33.46
N GLN A 348 -4.66 10.49 32.88
CA GLN A 348 -3.34 10.90 33.33
C GLN A 348 -2.94 12.17 32.59
N VAL A 349 -2.71 13.23 33.36
CA VAL A 349 -2.35 14.56 32.86
C VAL A 349 -0.88 14.83 33.16
N GLU A 350 -0.15 15.29 32.16
CA GLU A 350 1.15 15.96 32.32
C GLU A 350 0.95 17.44 31.99
N GLU A 351 0.86 18.31 32.99
CA GLU A 351 0.40 19.70 32.79
C GLU A 351 1.41 20.57 32.02
N ARG A 352 2.71 20.24 32.07
CA ARG A 352 3.82 20.97 31.40
C ARG A 352 3.80 22.48 31.71
N ASP A 353 4.72 23.23 31.10
CA ASP A 353 4.81 24.67 31.33
C ASP A 353 3.80 25.47 30.49
N LYS A 354 3.39 26.61 31.03
CA LYS A 354 2.51 27.55 30.33
C LYS A 354 3.23 28.17 29.14
N SER A 355 2.58 28.16 27.98
CA SER A 355 3.11 28.77 26.76
C SER A 355 2.52 30.16 26.50
N PHE A 356 3.33 31.02 25.88
CA PHE A 356 2.95 32.36 25.44
C PHE A 356 3.14 32.50 23.92
N VAL A 357 2.33 33.34 23.30
CA VAL A 357 2.47 33.65 21.87
C VAL A 357 3.66 34.59 21.68
N GLU A 358 4.68 34.17 20.97
CA GLU A 358 5.82 35.03 20.61
C GLU A 358 5.45 35.95 19.45
N LYS A 359 5.08 35.36 18.32
CA LYS A 359 4.59 36.07 17.14
C LYS A 359 3.56 35.24 16.41
N ILE A 360 2.80 35.91 15.54
CA ILE A 360 1.83 35.29 14.65
C ILE A 360 2.33 35.44 13.22
N GLU A 361 2.62 34.31 12.58
CA GLU A 361 3.02 34.24 11.18
C GLU A 361 1.84 33.79 10.32
N ILE A 362 1.53 34.55 9.29
CA ILE A 362 0.49 34.21 8.32
C ILE A 362 1.19 33.91 6.99
N LYS A 363 0.89 32.74 6.40
CA LYS A 363 1.54 32.22 5.19
C LYS A 363 0.47 31.80 4.17
N GLY A 364 0.78 32.00 2.90
CA GLY A 364 -0.09 31.58 1.77
C GLY A 364 -1.16 32.60 1.34
N ASN A 365 -1.25 33.75 2.00
CA ASN A 365 -2.13 34.86 1.62
C ASN A 365 -1.49 35.76 0.54
N VAL A 366 -1.46 35.30 -0.71
CA VAL A 366 -0.80 36.02 -1.82
C VAL A 366 -1.65 37.19 -2.32
N LYS A 367 -2.97 37.01 -2.42
CA LYS A 367 -3.92 38.03 -2.90
C LYS A 367 -4.55 38.80 -1.74
N THR A 368 -4.87 38.14 -0.65
CA THR A 368 -5.55 38.72 0.51
C THR A 368 -4.56 39.42 1.43
N LYS A 369 -4.81 40.69 1.73
CA LYS A 369 -3.95 41.49 2.62
C LYS A 369 -3.88 40.86 4.01
N ASP A 370 -2.67 40.79 4.59
CA ASP A 370 -2.41 40.22 5.93
C ASP A 370 -3.35 40.78 7.02
N LYS A 371 -3.60 42.10 7.03
CA LYS A 371 -4.51 42.76 7.99
C LYS A 371 -5.94 42.20 7.97
N VAL A 372 -6.41 41.65 6.85
CA VAL A 372 -7.73 41.03 6.72
C VAL A 372 -7.79 39.69 7.45
N LEU A 373 -6.71 38.92 7.44
CA LEU A 373 -6.63 37.67 8.20
C LEU A 373 -6.39 37.98 9.68
N ARG A 374 -5.45 38.89 9.96
CA ARG A 374 -5.02 39.23 11.32
C ARG A 374 -6.15 39.75 12.21
N ARG A 375 -7.12 40.49 11.66
CA ARG A 375 -8.28 40.99 12.43
C ARG A 375 -9.27 39.90 12.86
N GLU A 376 -9.27 38.75 12.17
CA GLU A 376 -10.15 37.63 12.53
C GLU A 376 -9.55 36.77 13.65
N LEU A 377 -8.24 36.89 13.87
CA LEU A 377 -7.54 36.17 14.91
C LEU A 377 -8.02 36.65 16.28
N ALA A 378 -8.41 35.68 17.09
CA ALA A 378 -8.86 35.91 18.44
C ALA A 378 -7.72 35.94 19.45
N ILE A 379 -6.44 35.94 19.05
CA ILE A 379 -5.26 35.90 19.92
C ILE A 379 -4.17 36.85 19.40
N SER A 380 -3.38 37.44 20.31
CA SER A 380 -2.34 38.42 19.98
C SER A 380 -0.96 37.98 20.49
N PRO A 381 0.15 38.47 19.87
CA PRO A 381 1.48 38.33 20.44
C PRO A 381 1.58 38.85 21.88
N GLY A 382 2.33 38.14 22.72
CA GLY A 382 2.50 38.43 24.15
C GLY A 382 1.42 37.87 25.07
N GLU A 383 0.27 37.44 24.53
CA GLU A 383 -0.78 36.80 25.31
C GLU A 383 -0.41 35.34 25.69
N THR A 384 -1.10 34.81 26.69
CA THR A 384 -1.06 33.36 26.97
C THR A 384 -1.58 32.59 25.76
N PHE A 385 -0.90 31.50 25.39
CA PHE A 385 -1.24 30.72 24.21
C PHE A 385 -2.51 29.89 24.45
N ASP A 386 -3.64 30.33 23.91
CA ASP A 386 -4.96 29.70 24.09
C ASP A 386 -5.39 28.94 22.82
N MET A 387 -5.37 27.60 22.88
CA MET A 387 -5.75 26.75 21.74
C MET A 387 -7.23 26.82 21.38
N VAL A 388 -8.12 27.16 22.30
CA VAL A 388 -9.54 27.36 22.00
C VAL A 388 -9.73 28.64 21.20
N ARG A 389 -9.02 29.72 21.57
CA ARG A 389 -8.98 30.96 20.76
C ARG A 389 -8.32 30.75 19.40
N VAL A 390 -7.31 29.87 19.29
CA VAL A 390 -6.73 29.48 17.98
C VAL A 390 -7.75 28.72 17.12
N LYS A 391 -8.46 27.74 17.66
CA LYS A 391 -9.55 27.03 16.95
C LYS A 391 -10.63 28.00 16.48
N LEU A 392 -11.05 28.94 17.33
CA LEU A 392 -12.00 30.00 16.97
C LEU A 392 -11.47 30.89 15.84
N SER A 393 -10.20 31.26 15.88
CA SER A 393 -9.53 32.04 14.83
C SER A 393 -9.56 31.32 13.49
N LYS A 394 -9.23 30.02 13.49
CA LYS A 394 -9.31 29.16 12.31
C LYS A 394 -10.74 29.13 11.74
N GLN A 395 -11.74 28.90 12.59
CA GLN A 395 -13.13 28.85 12.17
C GLN A 395 -13.61 30.19 11.56
N ARG A 396 -13.21 31.34 12.14
CA ARG A 396 -13.52 32.67 11.58
C ARG A 396 -12.91 32.86 10.20
N LEU A 397 -11.66 32.44 10.00
CA LEU A 397 -10.99 32.50 8.70
C LEU A 397 -11.65 31.59 7.67
N GLU A 398 -12.05 30.37 8.04
CA GLU A 398 -12.81 29.46 7.17
C GLU A 398 -14.16 30.07 6.76
N ASN A 399 -14.85 30.74 7.70
CA ASN A 399 -16.13 31.40 7.45
C ASN A 399 -16.04 32.62 6.52
N LEU A 400 -14.86 33.21 6.31
CA LEU A 400 -14.67 34.25 5.29
C LEU A 400 -14.89 33.69 3.87
N ASN A 401 -14.78 32.37 3.70
CA ASN A 401 -14.95 31.68 2.43
C ASN A 401 -13.95 32.15 1.34
N TYR A 402 -12.82 32.73 1.74
CA TYR A 402 -11.73 33.14 0.85
C TYR A 402 -10.69 32.04 0.62
N PHE A 403 -10.69 31.02 1.49
CA PHE A 403 -9.64 30.00 1.55
C PHE A 403 -10.23 28.60 1.34
N GLU A 404 -9.59 27.77 0.52
CA GLU A 404 -9.90 26.35 0.37
C GLU A 404 -9.52 25.59 1.62
N LYS A 405 -8.41 25.99 2.23
CA LYS A 405 -7.85 25.36 3.42
C LYS A 405 -7.29 26.41 4.37
N VAL A 406 -7.56 26.23 5.66
CA VAL A 406 -6.97 27.00 6.76
C VAL A 406 -6.39 26.02 7.76
N ASP A 407 -5.13 26.22 8.10
CA ASP A 407 -4.44 25.50 9.15
C ASP A 407 -3.80 26.48 10.12
N ALA A 408 -3.91 26.21 11.41
CA ALA A 408 -3.41 27.08 12.47
C ALA A 408 -2.82 26.21 13.57
N GLN A 409 -1.50 26.28 13.73
CA GLN A 409 -0.77 25.40 14.65
C GLN A 409 0.33 26.15 15.40
N PRO A 410 0.64 25.74 16.64
CA PRO A 410 1.79 26.24 17.37
C PRO A 410 3.10 25.70 16.77
N GLU A 411 4.09 26.56 16.61
CA GLU A 411 5.47 26.17 16.27
C GLU A 411 6.42 26.55 17.42
N PRO A 412 7.37 25.66 17.79
CA PRO A 412 8.33 25.95 18.85
C PRO A 412 9.26 27.11 18.45
N THR A 413 9.80 27.80 19.46
CA THR A 413 10.83 28.82 19.28
C THR A 413 12.06 28.48 20.12
N ASP A 414 13.16 29.20 19.89
CA ASP A 414 14.38 29.08 20.70
C ASP A 414 14.20 29.67 22.11
N VAL A 415 13.12 30.45 22.33
CA VAL A 415 12.82 31.03 23.65
C VAL A 415 11.96 30.04 24.44
N PRO A 416 12.39 29.61 25.65
CA PRO A 416 11.63 28.70 26.49
C PRO A 416 10.21 29.23 26.74
N ASN A 417 9.22 28.33 26.73
CA ASN A 417 7.81 28.63 27.00
C ASN A 417 7.16 29.65 26.04
N ARG A 418 7.78 29.87 24.88
CA ARG A 418 7.25 30.74 23.83
C ARG A 418 7.10 30.01 22.52
N LYS A 419 5.96 30.21 21.86
CA LYS A 419 5.63 29.58 20.59
C LYS A 419 5.12 30.59 19.59
N ASN A 420 5.44 30.37 18.33
CA ASN A 420 4.81 31.08 17.25
C ASN A 420 3.45 30.46 16.97
N LEU A 421 2.46 31.26 16.61
CA LEU A 421 1.26 30.76 15.94
C LEU A 421 1.48 30.89 14.44
N VAL A 422 1.53 29.77 13.73
CA VAL A 422 1.63 29.77 12.27
C VAL A 422 0.27 29.45 11.67
N VAL A 423 -0.24 30.39 10.89
CA VAL A 423 -1.51 30.31 10.17
C VAL A 423 -1.20 30.13 8.69
N ASN A 424 -1.36 28.92 8.18
CA ASN A 424 -1.22 28.60 6.77
C ASN A 424 -2.59 28.64 6.11
N VAL A 425 -2.72 29.40 5.02
CA VAL A 425 -3.94 29.46 4.23
C VAL A 425 -3.68 29.11 2.77
N GLU A 426 -4.67 28.50 2.13
CA GLU A 426 -4.68 28.25 0.69
C GLU A 426 -5.85 29.03 0.08
N GLU A 427 -5.55 30.06 -0.70
CA GLU A 427 -6.57 30.95 -1.26
C GLU A 427 -7.39 30.29 -2.36
N LYS A 428 -8.70 30.49 -2.33
CA LYS A 428 -9.60 30.12 -3.44
C LYS A 428 -9.25 30.92 -4.68
N ASN A 429 -9.46 30.30 -5.83
CA ASN A 429 -9.43 31.03 -7.09
C ASN A 429 -10.74 31.84 -7.22
N THR A 430 -10.71 33.13 -6.85
CA THR A 430 -11.90 34.01 -6.76
C THR A 430 -12.45 34.49 -8.13
N GLY A 431 -12.20 33.75 -9.21
CA GLY A 431 -12.65 34.09 -10.56
C GLY A 431 -13.87 33.29 -11.00
N ASN A 432 -15.06 33.56 -10.43
CA ASN A 432 -16.33 33.11 -11.02
C ASN A 432 -17.17 34.33 -11.38
N MET A 433 -17.16 34.70 -12.67
CA MET A 433 -18.22 35.52 -13.24
C MET A 433 -19.45 34.63 -13.43
N SER A 434 -20.52 34.94 -12.71
CA SER A 434 -21.85 34.39 -13.00
C SER A 434 -22.51 35.35 -13.99
N LEU A 435 -22.85 34.86 -15.18
CA LEU A 435 -23.70 35.56 -16.16
C LEU A 435 -25.18 35.37 -15.79
#